data_AF-A0A8D8BPW0-F1
#
_entry.id   AF-A0A8D8BPW0-F1
#
_cell.length_a   1.000
_cell.length_b   1.000
_cell.length_c   1.000
_cell.angle_alpha   90.00
_cell.angle_beta   90.00
_cell.angle_gamma   90.00
#
_symmetry.space_group_name_H-M   'P 1'
#
loop_
_entity.id
_entity.type
_entity.pdbx_description
1 polymer ?
#
loop_
_entity_poly.entity_id
_entity_poly.type
_entity_poly.pdbx_seq_one_letter_code
_entity_poly.pdbx_strand_id
1 'polypeptide(L)'
;RTTLKDLLLAIDGIIIMNEQLRDALDNIYDARVPEVWKRGSWASSSLGFWFTELIERNNQFYTWCFKGRPNMFWMTGFFNPQGFLTAMRQEVARAHKGWALDVVTLH
;
A
#
# COMPACT_ATOMS: atom_id res chain seq x y z
N ARG A 1 12.43 -0.22 -2.34
CA ARG A 1 13.45 -1.19 -2.82
C ARG A 1 14.86 -0.61 -2.78
N THR A 2 15.09 0.61 -3.30
CA THR A 2 16.39 1.30 -3.29
C THR A 2 17.05 1.32 -1.91
N THR A 3 16.32 1.73 -0.86
CA THR A 3 16.83 1.75 0.52
C THR A 3 17.51 0.45 0.96
N LEU A 4 16.92 -0.72 0.67
CA LEU A 4 17.48 -2.01 1.06
C LEU A 4 18.74 -2.37 0.28
N LYS A 5 18.77 -2.04 -1.02
CA LYS A 5 19.97 -2.27 -1.85
C LYS A 5 21.12 -1.39 -1.40
N ASP A 6 20.84 -0.13 -1.15
CA ASP A 6 21.83 0.85 -0.71
C ASP A 6 22.33 0.52 0.71
N LEU A 7 21.46 0.01 1.59
CA LEU A 7 21.88 -0.50 2.89
C LEU A 7 22.93 -1.62 2.78
N LEU A 8 22.71 -2.61 1.90
CA LEU A 8 23.68 -3.68 1.68
C LEU A 8 25.03 -3.11 1.20
N LEU A 9 25.00 -2.25 0.19
CA LEU A 9 26.21 -1.60 -0.33
C LEU A 9 26.91 -0.74 0.72
N ALA A 10 26.17 -0.08 1.61
CA ALA A 10 26.73 0.76 2.66
C ALA A 10 27.37 -0.07 3.78
N ILE A 11 26.76 -1.22 4.12
CA ILE A 11 27.33 -2.18 5.09
C ILE A 11 28.62 -2.80 4.52
N ASP A 12 28.64 -3.11 3.23
CA ASP A 12 29.82 -3.62 2.53
C ASP A 12 30.91 -2.55 2.30
N GLY A 13 30.66 -1.30 2.70
CA GLY A 13 31.59 -0.18 2.55
C GLY A 13 31.75 0.33 1.12
N ILE A 14 30.90 -0.10 0.19
CA ILE A 14 30.92 0.31 -1.22
C ILE A 14 30.36 1.73 -1.40
N ILE A 15 29.36 2.11 -0.61
CA ILE A 15 28.81 3.47 -0.58
C ILE A 15 28.84 4.04 0.84
N ILE A 16 28.71 5.37 0.95
CA ILE A 16 28.70 6.06 2.25
C ILE A 16 27.38 5.80 2.98
N MET A 17 27.47 5.36 4.23
CA MET A 17 26.34 5.30 5.16
C MET A 17 25.87 6.72 5.52
N ASN A 18 24.90 7.24 4.76
CA ASN A 18 24.28 8.54 5.04
C ASN A 18 23.23 8.44 6.17
N GLU A 19 22.73 9.59 6.61
CA GLU A 19 21.76 9.68 7.72
C GLU A 19 20.48 8.88 7.46
N GLN A 20 19.94 8.95 6.24
CA GLN A 20 18.72 8.23 5.88
C GLN A 20 18.91 6.70 5.87
N LEU A 21 20.09 6.22 5.45
CA LEU A 21 20.43 4.80 5.51
C LEU A 21 20.64 4.35 6.95
N ARG A 22 21.29 5.16 7.78
CA ARG A 22 21.46 4.86 9.21
C ARG A 22 20.12 4.77 9.94
N ASP A 23 19.24 5.74 9.74
CA ASP A 23 17.86 5.70 10.29
C ASP A 23 17.10 4.45 9.83
N ALA A 24 17.20 4.10 8.55
CA ALA A 24 16.55 2.89 8.04
C ALA A 24 17.12 1.61 8.69
N LEU A 25 18.44 1.54 8.89
CA LEU A 25 19.10 0.41 9.55
C LEU A 25 18.64 0.28 11.00
N ASP A 26 18.67 1.37 11.76
CA ASP A 26 18.30 1.39 13.18
C ASP A 26 16.83 1.01 13.37
N ASN A 27 15.92 1.56 12.54
CA ASN A 27 14.51 1.17 12.57
C ASN A 27 14.31 -0.31 12.26
N ILE A 28 14.99 -0.85 11.23
CA ILE A 28 14.88 -2.28 10.88
C ILE A 28 15.39 -3.16 12.03
N TYR A 29 16.53 -2.80 12.63
CA TYR A 29 17.11 -3.51 13.77
C TYR A 29 16.13 -3.55 14.95
N ASP A 30 15.43 -2.45 15.22
CA ASP A 30 14.41 -2.34 16.28
C ASP A 30 13.03 -2.90 15.88
N ALA A 31 12.91 -3.58 14.74
CA ALA A 31 11.63 -4.08 14.19
C ALA A 31 10.58 -2.98 13.96
N ARG A 32 11.01 -1.75 13.71
CA ARG A 32 10.19 -0.59 13.34
C ARG A 32 10.24 -0.34 11.84
N VAL A 33 9.19 0.29 11.30
CA VAL A 33 9.15 0.67 9.88
C VAL A 33 9.98 1.93 9.67
N PRO A 34 10.97 1.94 8.75
CA PRO A 34 11.74 3.13 8.39
C PRO A 34 10.86 4.31 7.97
N GLU A 35 11.23 5.53 8.38
CA GLU A 35 10.47 6.75 8.09
C GLU A 35 10.33 7.02 6.59
N VAL A 36 11.38 6.74 5.82
CA VAL A 36 11.34 6.86 4.35
C VAL A 36 10.24 6.00 3.73
N TRP A 37 9.90 4.85 4.31
CA TRP A 37 8.82 3.99 3.80
C TRP A 37 7.46 4.46 4.30
N LYS A 38 7.35 4.94 5.55
CA LYS A 38 6.09 5.44 6.13
C LYS A 38 5.45 6.55 5.29
N ARG A 39 6.26 7.47 4.73
CA ARG A 39 5.76 8.62 3.93
C ARG A 39 4.86 8.23 2.76
N GLY A 40 5.09 7.05 2.16
CA GLY A 40 4.31 6.54 1.03
C GLY A 40 3.45 5.33 1.40
N SER A 41 3.17 5.12 2.68
CA SER A 41 2.60 3.88 3.20
C SER A 41 1.44 4.14 4.17
N TRP A 42 1.09 3.13 4.96
CA TRP A 42 0.04 3.10 5.97
C TRP A 42 0.66 2.93 7.36
N ALA A 43 -0.14 3.23 8.39
CA ALA A 43 0.25 2.95 9.77
C ALA A 43 0.20 1.43 10.03
N SER A 44 1.24 0.90 10.67
CA SER A 44 1.32 -0.51 11.08
C SER A 44 2.02 -0.62 12.43
N SER A 45 1.75 -1.70 13.16
CA SER A 45 2.22 -1.88 14.54
C SER A 45 3.69 -2.30 14.65
N SER A 46 4.22 -2.99 13.64
CA SER A 46 5.64 -3.37 13.56
C SER A 46 6.08 -3.55 12.11
N LEU A 47 7.40 -3.68 11.90
CA LEU A 47 7.95 -4.00 10.58
C LEU A 47 7.41 -5.33 10.03
N GLY A 48 7.22 -6.32 10.91
CA GLY A 48 6.69 -7.63 10.52
C GLY A 48 5.25 -7.53 10.01
N PHE A 49 4.37 -6.85 10.75
CA PHE A 49 3.00 -6.61 10.32
C PHE A 49 2.96 -5.77 9.03
N TRP A 50 3.75 -4.71 8.96
CA TRP A 50 3.85 -3.86 7.77
C TRP A 50 4.23 -4.65 6.53
N PHE A 51 5.18 -5.58 6.65
CA PHE A 51 5.63 -6.40 5.53
C PHE A 51 4.56 -7.41 5.09
N THR A 52 3.87 -8.05 6.05
CA THR A 52 2.73 -8.93 5.74
C THR A 52 1.62 -8.16 5.02
N GLU A 53 1.22 -7.00 5.54
CA GLU A 53 0.21 -6.14 4.91
C GLU A 53 0.65 -5.69 3.51
N LEU A 54 1.93 -5.40 3.30
CA LEU A 54 2.47 -5.04 1.98
C LEU A 54 2.28 -6.17 0.98
N ILE A 55 2.56 -7.41 1.38
CA ILE A 55 2.37 -8.60 0.53
C ILE A 55 0.89 -8.80 0.21
N GLU A 56 0.02 -8.72 1.22
CA GLU A 56 -1.42 -8.92 1.05
C GLU A 56 -2.05 -7.86 0.16
N ARG A 57 -1.70 -6.58 0.35
CA ARG A 57 -2.11 -5.47 -0.52
C ARG A 57 -1.67 -5.72 -1.95
N ASN A 58 -0.39 -6.07 -2.16
CA ASN A 58 0.12 -6.40 -3.48
C ASN A 58 -0.61 -7.59 -4.11
N ASN A 59 -0.92 -8.63 -3.34
CA ASN A 59 -1.65 -9.79 -3.84
C ASN A 59 -3.07 -9.44 -4.31
N GLN A 60 -3.79 -8.59 -3.57
CA GLN A 60 -5.09 -8.07 -4.00
C GLN A 60 -4.98 -7.34 -5.34
N PHE A 61 -4.06 -6.37 -5.46
CA PHE A 61 -3.90 -5.59 -6.69
C PHE A 61 -3.42 -6.45 -7.85
N TYR A 62 -2.46 -7.35 -7.62
CA TYR A 62 -1.97 -8.27 -8.63
C TYR A 62 -3.10 -9.17 -9.15
N THR A 63 -3.88 -9.75 -8.24
CA THR A 63 -5.01 -10.61 -8.62
C THR A 63 -6.03 -9.80 -9.42
N TRP A 64 -6.38 -8.59 -8.98
CA TRP A 64 -7.32 -7.75 -9.70
C TRP A 64 -6.81 -7.39 -11.12
N CYS A 65 -5.56 -6.95 -11.24
CA CYS A 65 -4.97 -6.52 -12.51
C CYS A 65 -4.78 -7.67 -13.50
N PHE A 66 -4.39 -8.86 -13.04
CA PHE A 66 -3.93 -9.93 -13.95
C PHE A 66 -4.84 -11.16 -13.99
N LYS A 67 -5.65 -11.39 -12.96
CA LYS A 67 -6.60 -12.51 -12.89
C LYS A 67 -8.05 -12.06 -13.00
N GLY A 68 -8.30 -10.75 -13.01
CA GLY A 68 -9.62 -10.16 -13.11
C GLY A 68 -10.21 -9.75 -11.77
N ARG A 69 -11.40 -9.15 -11.82
CA ARG A 69 -12.07 -8.56 -10.65
C ARG A 69 -12.35 -9.62 -9.57
N PRO A 70 -11.86 -9.44 -8.33
CA PRO A 70 -12.16 -10.36 -7.24
C PRO A 70 -13.63 -10.23 -6.79
N ASN A 71 -14.16 -11.30 -6.18
CA ASN A 71 -15.52 -11.33 -5.65
C ASN A 71 -15.69 -10.46 -4.38
N MET A 72 -14.59 -10.22 -3.67
CA MET A 72 -14.55 -9.36 -2.48
C MET A 72 -13.26 -8.56 -2.49
N PHE A 73 -13.32 -7.35 -1.92
CA PHE A 73 -12.17 -6.49 -1.76
C PHE A 73 -11.87 -6.28 -0.27
N TRP A 74 -10.61 -6.44 0.10
CA TRP A 74 -10.10 -6.01 1.40
C TRP A 74 -9.98 -4.50 1.43
N MET A 75 -10.96 -3.84 2.06
CA MET A 75 -11.13 -2.39 2.00
C MET A 75 -9.99 -1.61 2.64
N THR A 76 -9.47 -2.06 3.79
CA THR A 76 -8.33 -1.40 4.45
C THR A 76 -7.01 -1.64 3.70
N GLY A 77 -7.00 -2.56 2.73
CA GLY A 77 -5.90 -2.80 1.80
C GLY A 77 -5.71 -1.72 0.73
N PHE A 78 -6.71 -0.85 0.51
CA PHE A 78 -6.56 0.31 -0.37
C PHE A 78 -5.83 1.48 0.29
N PHE A 79 -5.11 2.27 -0.51
CA PHE A 79 -4.59 3.58 -0.10
C PHE A 79 -5.67 4.66 -0.09
N ASN A 80 -6.72 4.51 -0.91
CA ASN A 80 -7.86 5.41 -0.98
C ASN A 80 -9.17 4.62 -1.09
N PRO A 81 -9.69 4.07 0.04
CA PRO A 81 -10.93 3.30 0.03
C PRO A 81 -12.16 4.16 -0.36
N GLN A 82 -12.17 5.46 -0.07
CA GLN A 82 -13.28 6.35 -0.43
C GLN A 82 -13.36 6.57 -1.95
N GLY A 83 -12.21 6.71 -2.60
CA GLY A 83 -12.12 6.76 -4.06
C GLY A 83 -12.68 5.50 -4.71
N PHE A 84 -12.39 4.33 -4.14
CA PHE A 84 -12.97 3.06 -4.60
C PHE A 84 -14.49 3.04 -4.46
N LEU A 85 -15.04 3.42 -3.30
CA LEU A 85 -16.50 3.48 -3.10
C LEU A 85 -17.18 4.47 -4.07
N THR A 86 -16.52 5.58 -4.37
CA THR A 86 -16.99 6.55 -5.37
C THR A 86 -17.01 5.93 -6.77
N ALA A 87 -15.95 5.21 -7.16
CA ALA A 87 -15.89 4.50 -8.43
C ALA A 87 -16.98 3.42 -8.53
N MET A 88 -17.23 2.68 -7.45
CA MET A 88 -18.32 1.70 -7.36
C MET A 88 -19.69 2.34 -7.59
N ARG A 89 -19.97 3.48 -6.96
CA ARG A 89 -21.23 4.23 -7.19
C ARG A 89 -21.37 4.66 -8.65
N GLN A 90 -20.29 5.14 -9.26
CA GLN A 90 -20.28 5.51 -10.68
C GLN A 90 -20.52 4.31 -11.60
N GLU A 91 -19.95 3.14 -11.29
CA GLU A 91 -20.18 1.90 -12.03
C GLU A 91 -21.66 1.51 -12.00
N VAL A 92 -22.29 1.54 -10.82
CA VAL A 92 -23.73 1.25 -10.66
C VAL A 92 -24.60 2.25 -11.42
N ALA A 93 -24.31 3.55 -11.32
CA ALA A 93 -25.05 4.59 -12.04
C ALA A 93 -24.95 4.40 -13.57
N ARG A 94 -23.77 4.00 -14.09
CA ARG A 94 -23.59 3.72 -15.53
C ARG A 94 -24.33 2.47 -16.00
N ALA A 95 -24.47 1.47 -15.14
CA ALA A 95 -25.19 0.24 -15.46
C ALA A 95 -26.71 0.45 -15.53
N HIS A 96 -27.25 1.49 -14.89
CA HIS A 96 -28.68 1.77 -14.83
C HIS A 96 -29.06 3.02 -15.62
N LYS A 97 -29.79 2.83 -16.73
CA LYS A 97 -30.18 3.93 -17.62
C LYS A 97 -31.05 4.95 -16.87
N GLY A 98 -30.61 6.20 -16.87
CA GLY A 98 -31.33 7.33 -16.24
C GLY A 98 -31.04 7.53 -14.75
N TRP A 99 -30.17 6.71 -14.13
CA TRP A 99 -29.75 6.94 -12.75
C TRP A 99 -28.65 8.00 -12.71
N ALA A 100 -28.88 9.05 -11.92
CA ALA A 100 -27.86 10.03 -11.59
C ALA A 100 -26.98 9.54 -10.42
N LEU A 101 -25.79 10.12 -10.24
CA LEU A 101 -24.84 9.64 -9.22
C LEU A 101 -25.33 9.91 -7.78
N ASP A 102 -26.08 11.00 -7.59
CA ASP A 102 -26.64 11.46 -6.32
C ASP A 102 -27.77 10.57 -5.81
N VAL A 103 -28.48 9.85 -6.69
CA VAL A 103 -29.52 8.89 -6.29
C VAL A 103 -28.98 7.53 -5.84
N VAL A 104 -27.70 7.25 -6.05
CA VAL A 104 -27.07 5.98 -5.64
C VAL A 104 -26.47 6.11 -4.24
N THR A 105 -27.10 5.45 -3.26
CA THR A 105 -26.67 5.42 -1.85
C THR A 105 -26.01 4.09 -1.46
N LEU A 106 -24.97 4.17 -0.62
CA LEU A 106 -24.37 3.01 0.05
C LEU A 106 -25.03 2.89 1.44
N HIS A 107 -25.57 1.72 1.77
CA HIS A 107 -26.22 1.44 3.06
C HIS A 107 -25.30 0.60 3.96
#